data_AF-A0A653K4A8-F1
#
_entry.id   AF-A0A653K4A8-F1
#
_cell.length_a   1.000
_cell.length_b   1.000
_cell.length_c   1.000
_cell.angle_alpha   90.00
_cell.angle_beta   90.00
_cell.angle_gamma   90.00
#
_symmetry.space_group_name_H-M   'P 1'
#
loop_
_entity.id
_entity.type
_entity.pdbx_description
1 polymer ?
#
loop_
_entity_poly.entity_id
_entity_poly.type
_entity_poly.pdbx_seq_one_letter_code
_entity_poly.pdbx_strand_id
1 'polypeptide(L)'
;MNIKFVATGLIIIGALFWGTEIYWAKQFEQQARDHFKSMAFVQQMNEAMSRAGYPIKVDALNQYPHVLVYVTLTKPMTENVNRDDLRGEMEKAHYQMTCGYFDYIQEKEASDKYKDIGKGVVKVIEEDQPATTYFFKTYDGNVLYEKKQILSECSEFFKLKQSIGYIS
;
A
#
# COMPACT_ATOMS: atom_id res chain seq x y z
N MET A 1 5.21 15.24 52.37
CA MET A 1 4.81 14.96 50.97
C MET A 1 4.91 13.46 50.75
N ASN A 2 3.79 12.79 50.46
CA ASN A 2 3.66 11.33 50.61
C ASN A 2 4.05 10.60 49.31
N ILE A 3 5.25 10.02 49.26
CA ILE A 3 5.86 9.35 48.08
C ILE A 3 4.92 8.32 47.43
N LYS A 4 4.05 7.67 48.22
CA LYS A 4 3.06 6.69 47.73
C LYS A 4 2.02 7.31 46.79
N PHE A 5 1.62 8.57 47.01
CA PHE A 5 0.65 9.26 46.13
C PHE A 5 1.27 9.69 44.80
N VAL A 6 2.55 10.08 44.80
CA VAL A 6 3.29 10.45 43.58
C VAL A 6 3.55 9.22 42.70
N ALA A 7 3.93 8.09 43.31
CA ALA A 7 4.16 6.85 42.57
C ALA A 7 2.87 6.28 41.95
N THR A 8 1.75 6.31 42.69
CA THR A 8 0.45 5.83 42.17
C THR A 8 -0.08 6.71 41.04
N GLY A 9 0.13 8.04 41.14
CA GLY A 9 -0.21 8.99 40.08
C GLY A 9 0.59 8.76 38.78
N LEU A 10 1.90 8.50 38.88
CA LEU A 10 2.75 8.18 37.72
C LEU A 10 2.38 6.86 37.05
N ILE A 11 1.96 5.85 37.81
CA ILE A 11 1.51 4.55 37.26
C ILE A 11 0.21 4.71 36.46
N ILE A 12 -0.75 5.50 36.97
CA ILE A 12 -2.02 5.75 36.28
C ILE A 12 -1.80 6.59 35.01
N ILE A 13 -0.95 7.62 35.08
CA ILE A 13 -0.57 8.41 33.90
C ILE A 13 0.16 7.51 32.89
N GLY A 14 1.13 6.71 33.32
CA GLY A 14 1.84 5.76 32.45
C GLY A 14 0.92 4.74 31.79
N ALA A 15 -0.05 4.19 32.52
CA ALA A 15 -1.03 3.25 31.99
C ALA A 15 -2.02 3.90 31.01
N LEU A 16 -2.41 5.16 31.25
CA LEU A 16 -3.26 5.92 30.32
C LEU A 16 -2.51 6.27 29.04
N PHE A 17 -1.27 6.75 29.12
CA PHE A 17 -0.44 7.05 27.95
C PHE A 17 -0.13 5.78 27.14
N TRP A 18 0.35 4.70 27.76
CA TRP A 18 0.58 3.44 27.07
C TRP A 18 -0.68 2.79 26.52
N GLY A 19 -1.79 2.84 27.25
CA GLY A 19 -3.08 2.33 26.78
C GLY A 19 -3.56 3.06 25.53
N THR A 20 -3.38 4.39 25.48
CA THR A 20 -3.72 5.18 24.28
C THR A 20 -2.79 4.90 23.11
N GLU A 21 -1.47 4.78 23.33
CA GLU A 21 -0.51 4.48 22.27
C GLU A 21 -0.75 3.08 21.65
N ILE A 22 -0.99 2.07 22.48
CA ILE A 22 -1.30 0.70 22.02
C ILE A 22 -2.63 0.67 21.26
N TYR A 23 -3.62 1.43 21.71
CA TYR A 23 -4.91 1.55 21.02
C TYR A 23 -4.75 2.15 19.62
N TRP A 24 -4.01 3.26 19.50
CA TRP A 24 -3.76 3.90 18.19
C TRP A 24 -2.92 3.03 17.27
N ALA A 25 -1.90 2.34 17.79
CA ALA A 25 -1.12 1.38 17.02
C ALA A 25 -2.00 0.29 16.38
N LYS A 26 -2.89 -0.31 17.17
CA LYS A 26 -3.85 -1.31 16.66
C LYS A 26 -4.82 -0.71 15.63
N GLN A 27 -5.26 0.53 15.81
CA GLN A 27 -6.11 1.22 14.82
C GLN A 27 -5.37 1.44 13.50
N PHE A 28 -4.11 1.87 13.53
CA PHE A 28 -3.31 2.06 12.32
C PHE A 28 -2.98 0.74 11.62
N GLU A 29 -2.68 -0.32 12.38
CA GLU A 29 -2.54 -1.68 11.83
C GLU A 29 -3.83 -2.12 11.13
N GLN A 30 -4.99 -1.95 11.78
CA GLN A 30 -6.27 -2.32 11.19
C GLN A 30 -6.58 -1.49 9.94
N GLN A 31 -6.33 -0.18 9.96
CA GLN A 31 -6.50 0.69 8.79
C GLN A 31 -5.60 0.27 7.62
N ALA A 32 -4.36 -0.13 7.89
CA ALA A 32 -3.46 -0.66 6.87
C ALA A 32 -3.98 -1.98 6.29
N ARG A 33 -4.42 -2.92 7.14
CA ARG A 33 -5.03 -4.19 6.70
C ARG A 33 -6.30 -3.96 5.88
N ASP A 34 -7.15 -3.04 6.29
CA ASP A 34 -8.38 -2.68 5.58
C ASP A 34 -8.07 -2.02 4.23
N HIS A 35 -7.03 -1.19 4.17
CA HIS A 35 -6.52 -0.62 2.93
C HIS A 35 -6.08 -1.73 1.96
N PHE A 36 -5.25 -2.68 2.39
CA PHE A 36 -4.77 -3.77 1.55
C PHE A 36 -5.85 -4.78 1.15
N LYS A 37 -6.90 -4.95 1.97
CA LYS A 37 -8.08 -5.76 1.64
C LYS A 37 -9.06 -5.03 0.73
N SER A 38 -8.94 -3.72 0.59
CA SER A 38 -9.87 -2.93 -0.21
C SER A 38 -9.62 -3.14 -1.70
N MET A 39 -10.71 -3.38 -2.45
CA MET A 39 -10.71 -3.34 -3.92
C MET A 39 -11.28 -2.03 -4.47
N ALA A 40 -11.51 -1.03 -3.61
CA ALA A 40 -12.12 0.25 -4.02
C ALA A 40 -11.29 0.97 -5.10
N PHE A 41 -9.97 0.72 -5.15
CA PHE A 41 -9.08 1.26 -6.18
C PHE A 41 -9.50 0.83 -7.60
N VAL A 42 -10.09 -0.36 -7.77
CA VAL A 42 -10.49 -0.88 -9.10
C VAL A 42 -11.52 0.04 -9.74
N GLN A 43 -12.55 0.44 -8.98
CA GLN A 43 -13.58 1.35 -9.48
C GLN A 43 -12.97 2.72 -9.79
N GLN A 44 -12.17 3.27 -8.88
CA GLN A 44 -11.54 4.59 -9.05
C GLN A 44 -10.63 4.63 -10.29
N MET A 45 -9.84 3.57 -10.50
CA MET A 45 -8.97 3.45 -11.67
C MET A 45 -9.79 3.33 -12.95
N ASN A 46 -10.83 2.50 -12.99
CA ASN A 46 -11.68 2.38 -14.18
C ASN A 46 -12.34 3.72 -14.54
N GLU A 47 -12.86 4.45 -13.56
CA GLU A 47 -13.42 5.79 -13.79
C GLU A 47 -12.36 6.77 -14.30
N ALA A 48 -11.15 6.76 -13.72
CA ALA A 48 -10.06 7.62 -14.16
C ALA A 48 -9.60 7.30 -15.60
N MET A 49 -9.43 6.01 -15.93
CA MET A 49 -9.06 5.56 -17.28
C MET A 49 -10.15 5.91 -18.29
N SER A 50 -11.42 5.72 -17.92
CA SER A 50 -12.56 6.10 -18.76
C SER A 50 -12.61 7.62 -19.00
N ARG A 51 -12.38 8.45 -17.97
CA ARG A 51 -12.32 9.91 -18.12
C ARG A 51 -11.16 10.37 -19.00
N ALA A 52 -10.02 9.71 -18.88
CA ALA A 52 -8.84 9.99 -19.69
C ALA A 52 -8.92 9.41 -21.13
N GLY A 53 -9.96 8.62 -21.43
CA GLY A 53 -10.15 8.00 -22.75
C GLY A 53 -9.22 6.84 -23.05
N TYR A 54 -8.55 6.27 -22.04
CA TYR A 54 -7.68 5.11 -22.22
C TYR A 54 -8.51 3.84 -22.43
N PRO A 55 -8.16 2.98 -23.41
CA PRO A 55 -8.87 1.74 -23.66
C PRO A 55 -8.41 0.65 -22.68
N ILE A 56 -8.54 0.92 -21.38
CA ILE A 56 -8.06 0.06 -20.29
C ILE A 56 -9.22 -0.23 -19.34
N LYS A 57 -9.35 -1.50 -18.96
CA LYS A 57 -10.20 -1.95 -17.86
C LYS A 57 -9.34 -2.62 -16.81
N VAL A 58 -9.56 -2.24 -15.55
CA VAL A 58 -8.93 -2.86 -14.39
C VAL A 58 -9.93 -3.79 -13.71
N ASP A 59 -9.46 -4.95 -13.30
CA ASP A 59 -10.17 -5.88 -12.41
C ASP A 59 -9.20 -6.36 -11.33
N ALA A 60 -9.71 -6.83 -10.20
CA ALA A 60 -8.87 -7.41 -9.17
C ALA A 60 -9.55 -8.56 -8.45
N LEU A 61 -8.76 -9.54 -8.06
CA LEU A 61 -9.15 -10.60 -7.16
C LEU A 61 -8.40 -10.42 -5.84
N ASN A 62 -9.14 -10.08 -4.79
CA ASN A 62 -8.59 -10.00 -3.46
C ASN A 62 -8.45 -11.40 -2.84
N GLN A 63 -7.20 -11.84 -2.66
CA GLN A 63 -6.84 -13.02 -1.87
C GLN A 63 -5.82 -12.62 -0.80
N TYR A 64 -6.08 -11.51 -0.10
CA TYR A 64 -5.21 -10.96 0.94
C TYR A 64 -4.59 -12.09 1.80
N PRO A 65 -3.25 -12.12 1.95
CA PRO A 65 -2.30 -11.04 1.64
C PRO A 65 -1.88 -10.92 0.17
N HIS A 66 -2.40 -11.75 -0.74
CA HIS A 66 -2.03 -11.72 -2.15
C HIS A 66 -3.16 -11.18 -3.03
N VAL A 67 -2.94 -10.04 -3.67
CA VAL A 67 -3.92 -9.43 -4.58
C VAL A 67 -3.51 -9.69 -6.01
N LEU A 68 -4.44 -10.12 -6.85
CA LEU A 68 -4.24 -10.24 -8.30
C LEU A 68 -4.91 -9.05 -8.98
N VAL A 69 -4.19 -8.29 -9.78
CA VAL A 69 -4.71 -7.15 -10.53
C VAL A 69 -4.59 -7.42 -12.02
N TYR A 70 -5.69 -7.30 -12.74
CA TYR A 70 -5.78 -7.50 -14.17
C TYR A 70 -6.03 -6.17 -14.86
N VAL A 71 -5.08 -5.74 -15.68
CA VAL A 71 -5.19 -4.56 -16.53
C VAL A 71 -5.37 -5.05 -17.96
N THR A 72 -6.55 -4.86 -18.53
CA THR A 72 -6.91 -5.42 -19.84
C THR A 72 -7.20 -4.31 -20.83
N LEU A 73 -6.63 -4.41 -22.03
CA LEU A 73 -7.00 -3.52 -23.13
C LEU A 73 -8.45 -3.80 -23.57
N THR A 74 -9.25 -2.75 -23.69
CA THR A 74 -10.65 -2.84 -24.16
C THR A 74 -10.76 -2.74 -25.68
N LYS A 75 -9.64 -2.50 -26.37
CA LYS A 75 -9.54 -2.42 -27.83
C LYS A 75 -8.27 -3.12 -28.32
N PRO A 76 -8.24 -3.63 -29.56
CA PRO A 76 -7.04 -4.17 -30.16
C PRO A 76 -5.88 -3.17 -30.13
N MET A 77 -4.68 -3.67 -29.86
CA MET A 77 -3.46 -2.87 -29.91
C MET A 77 -3.14 -2.51 -31.37
N THR A 78 -2.72 -1.27 -31.63
CA THR A 78 -2.32 -0.88 -32.98
C THR A 78 -0.96 -1.51 -33.33
N GLU A 79 -0.75 -1.84 -34.61
CA GLU A 79 0.47 -2.52 -35.08
C GLU A 79 1.76 -1.71 -34.84
N ASN A 80 1.65 -0.41 -34.62
CA ASN A 80 2.77 0.51 -34.43
C ASN A 80 3.28 0.61 -32.98
N VAL A 81 2.71 -0.16 -32.04
CA VAL A 81 3.16 -0.14 -30.64
C VAL A 81 4.39 -1.03 -30.48
N ASN A 82 5.54 -0.42 -30.17
CA ASN A 82 6.74 -1.16 -29.77
C ASN A 82 6.47 -1.88 -28.43
N ARG A 83 6.61 -3.21 -28.44
CA ARG A 83 6.34 -4.06 -27.27
C ARG A 83 7.35 -3.83 -26.14
N ASP A 84 8.57 -3.42 -26.45
CA ASP A 84 9.61 -3.20 -25.45
C ASP A 84 9.37 -1.90 -24.68
N ASP A 85 9.03 -0.83 -25.40
CA ASP A 85 8.66 0.45 -24.79
C ASP A 85 7.39 0.29 -23.94
N LEU A 86 6.40 -0.42 -24.47
CA LEU A 86 5.15 -0.72 -23.76
C LEU A 86 5.40 -1.48 -22.45
N ARG A 87 6.30 -2.46 -22.47
CA ARG A 87 6.69 -3.21 -21.27
C ARG A 87 7.38 -2.33 -20.24
N GLY A 88 8.29 -1.45 -20.69
CA GLY A 88 8.98 -0.50 -19.79
C GLY A 88 8.00 0.45 -19.09
N GLU A 89 6.98 0.95 -19.81
CA GLU A 89 5.93 1.77 -19.20
C GLU A 89 5.04 0.98 -18.24
N MET A 90 4.73 -0.30 -18.54
CA MET A 90 4.01 -1.18 -17.62
C MET A 90 4.79 -1.43 -16.33
N GLU A 91 6.09 -1.64 -16.43
CA GLU A 91 6.96 -1.84 -15.27
C GLU A 91 6.98 -0.61 -14.36
N LYS A 92 7.10 0.59 -14.94
CA LYS A 92 7.03 1.86 -14.19
C LYS A 92 5.67 2.04 -13.52
N ALA A 93 4.59 1.83 -14.27
CA ALA A 93 3.23 1.98 -13.75
C ALA A 93 2.95 0.98 -12.62
N HIS A 94 3.34 -0.29 -12.81
CA HIS A 94 3.29 -1.30 -11.75
C HIS A 94 4.00 -0.79 -10.52
N TYR A 95 5.29 -0.46 -10.64
CA TYR A 95 6.12 -0.05 -9.52
C TYR A 95 5.51 1.12 -8.75
N GLN A 96 5.00 2.15 -9.45
CA GLN A 96 4.35 3.29 -8.82
C GLN A 96 3.08 2.89 -8.06
N MET A 97 2.24 2.02 -8.63
CA MET A 97 1.01 1.57 -7.97
C MET A 97 1.28 0.71 -6.73
N THR A 98 2.34 -0.08 -6.73
CA THR A 98 2.66 -0.99 -5.60
C THR A 98 3.55 -0.33 -4.55
N CYS A 99 4.65 0.28 -4.96
CA CYS A 99 5.67 0.80 -4.06
C CYS A 99 5.47 2.29 -3.73
N GLY A 100 4.83 3.07 -4.62
CA GLY A 100 4.56 4.49 -4.39
C GLY A 100 3.61 4.76 -3.21
N TYR A 101 2.89 3.75 -2.73
CA TYR A 101 2.10 3.84 -1.49
C TYR A 101 2.96 4.27 -0.29
N PHE A 102 4.22 3.83 -0.21
CA PHE A 102 5.09 4.14 0.91
C PHE A 102 5.53 5.61 0.93
N ASP A 103 5.73 6.22 -0.24
CA ASP A 103 6.00 7.66 -0.34
C ASP A 103 4.80 8.46 0.19
N TYR A 104 3.57 8.07 -0.16
CA TYR A 104 2.35 8.68 0.37
C TYR A 104 2.26 8.56 1.90
N ILE A 105 2.60 7.39 2.46
CA ILE A 105 2.60 7.20 3.92
C ILE A 105 3.68 8.05 4.58
N GLN A 106 4.87 8.14 3.99
CA GLN A 106 5.95 9.00 4.49
C GLN A 106 5.53 10.48 4.52
N GLU A 107 4.85 10.97 3.48
CA GLU A 107 4.29 12.32 3.46
C GLU A 107 3.22 12.54 4.55
N LYS A 108 2.38 11.54 4.82
CA LYS A 108 1.37 11.60 5.88
C LYS A 108 2.01 11.64 7.27
N GLU A 109 3.02 10.82 7.51
CA GLU A 109 3.76 10.75 8.77
C GLU A 109 4.38 12.11 9.15
N ALA A 110 4.76 12.92 8.17
CA ALA A 110 5.30 14.27 8.40
C ALA A 110 4.26 15.24 9.02
N SER A 111 2.97 14.89 9.04
CA SER A 111 1.92 15.65 9.69
C SER A 111 1.63 15.09 11.09
N ASP A 112 1.65 15.94 12.12
CA ASP A 112 1.38 15.56 13.52
C ASP A 112 0.06 14.77 13.73
N LYS A 113 -0.92 14.98 12.85
CA LYS A 113 -2.21 14.25 12.89
C LYS A 113 -2.08 12.75 12.61
N TYR A 114 -1.11 12.36 11.79
CA TYR A 114 -0.92 10.97 11.35
C TYR A 114 0.39 10.39 11.86
N LYS A 115 0.97 10.99 12.90
CA LYS A 115 2.14 10.44 13.57
C LYS A 115 1.88 8.99 13.99
N ASP A 116 2.86 8.13 13.77
CA ASP A 116 2.83 6.69 14.01
C ASP A 116 2.01 5.84 12.99
N ILE A 117 1.40 6.43 11.96
CA ILE A 117 0.74 5.65 10.89
C ILE A 117 1.75 4.74 10.18
N GLY A 118 2.96 5.23 9.97
CA GLY A 118 4.07 4.49 9.37
C GLY A 118 4.43 3.25 10.17
N LYS A 119 4.34 3.28 11.51
CA LYS A 119 4.62 2.11 12.36
C LYS A 119 3.58 1.02 12.14
N GLY A 120 2.30 1.39 12.08
CA GLY A 120 1.21 0.45 11.82
C GLY A 120 1.34 -0.18 10.43
N VAL A 121 1.64 0.62 9.40
CA VAL A 121 1.89 0.14 8.05
C VAL A 121 3.09 -0.81 8.02
N VAL A 122 4.23 -0.41 8.59
CA VAL A 122 5.45 -1.22 8.59
C VAL A 122 5.22 -2.58 9.23
N LYS A 123 4.58 -2.61 10.40
CA LYS A 123 4.29 -3.86 11.10
C LYS A 123 3.39 -4.80 10.28
N VAL A 124 2.34 -4.29 9.65
CA VAL A 124 1.44 -5.07 8.77
C VAL A 124 2.20 -5.64 7.56
N ILE A 125 3.10 -4.85 6.95
CA ILE A 125 3.92 -5.33 5.84
C ILE A 125 4.85 -6.48 6.29
N GLU A 126 5.47 -6.38 7.47
CA GLU A 126 6.36 -7.42 7.99
C GLU A 126 5.63 -8.70 8.40
N GLU A 127 4.48 -8.55 9.07
CA GLU A 127 3.69 -9.67 9.60
C GLU A 127 2.96 -10.43 8.48
N ASP A 128 2.31 -9.72 7.56
CA ASP A 128 1.41 -10.33 6.60
C ASP A 128 2.05 -10.54 5.22
N GLN A 129 3.19 -9.90 4.97
CA GLN A 129 3.91 -9.94 3.69
C GLN A 129 2.99 -9.77 2.46
N PRO A 130 2.22 -8.67 2.40
CA PRO A 130 1.30 -8.48 1.30
C PRO A 130 2.06 -8.39 -0.03
N ALA A 131 1.44 -8.93 -1.07
CA ALA A 131 2.00 -8.94 -2.40
C ALA A 131 0.90 -8.70 -3.43
N THR A 132 1.25 -7.98 -4.50
CA THR A 132 0.34 -7.75 -5.62
C THR A 132 0.94 -8.35 -6.88
N THR A 133 0.16 -9.15 -7.59
CA THR A 133 0.55 -9.66 -8.91
C THR A 133 -0.24 -8.91 -9.97
N TYR A 134 0.47 -8.17 -10.82
CA TYR A 134 -0.11 -7.44 -11.93
C TYR A 134 0.00 -8.24 -13.22
N PHE A 135 -1.13 -8.35 -13.91
CA PHE A 135 -1.24 -8.91 -15.25
C PHE A 135 -1.67 -7.81 -16.20
N PHE A 136 -0.87 -7.54 -17.22
CA PHE A 136 -1.33 -6.76 -18.37
C PHE A 136 -1.76 -7.69 -19.49
N LYS A 137 -3.00 -7.55 -19.93
CA LYS A 137 -3.62 -8.39 -20.96
C LYS A 137 -4.02 -7.56 -22.16
N THR A 138 -3.81 -8.13 -23.34
CA THR A 138 -4.39 -7.62 -24.57
C THR A 138 -5.91 -7.81 -24.59
N TYR A 139 -6.56 -7.22 -25.60
CA TYR A 139 -8.00 -7.35 -25.83
C TYR A 139 -8.47 -8.80 -26.02
N ASP A 140 -7.64 -9.59 -26.69
CA ASP A 140 -7.79 -11.03 -26.93
C ASP A 140 -7.40 -11.91 -25.73
N GLY A 141 -7.00 -11.30 -24.60
CA GLY A 141 -6.72 -11.98 -23.35
C GLY A 141 -5.30 -12.52 -23.20
N ASN A 142 -4.41 -12.27 -24.17
CA ASN A 142 -3.00 -12.65 -24.09
C ASN A 142 -2.27 -11.81 -23.04
N VAL A 143 -1.45 -12.45 -22.21
CA VAL A 143 -0.65 -11.76 -21.19
C VAL A 143 0.59 -11.16 -21.86
N LEU A 144 0.73 -9.83 -21.80
CA LEU A 144 1.94 -9.13 -22.27
C LEU A 144 2.96 -8.92 -21.15
N TYR A 145 2.48 -8.82 -19.92
CA TYR A 145 3.31 -8.55 -18.76
C TYR A 145 2.68 -9.19 -17.53
N GLU A 146 3.51 -9.87 -16.75
CA GLU A 146 3.16 -10.43 -15.46
C GLU A 146 4.31 -10.17 -14.50
N LYS A 147 4.01 -9.59 -13.35
CA LYS A 147 5.00 -9.44 -12.28
C LYS A 147 4.31 -9.49 -10.93
N LYS A 148 4.95 -10.17 -9.99
CA LYS A 148 4.63 -10.13 -8.57
C LYS A 148 5.53 -9.09 -7.89
N GLN A 149 4.94 -8.21 -7.09
CA GLN A 149 5.65 -7.32 -6.20
C GLN A 149 5.29 -7.66 -4.76
N ILE A 150 6.29 -8.06 -3.98
CA ILE A 150 6.16 -8.19 -2.53
C ILE A 150 6.43 -6.80 -1.95
N LEU A 151 5.51 -6.28 -1.13
CA LEU A 151 5.59 -4.90 -0.66
C LEU A 151 6.80 -4.64 0.24
N SER A 152 7.25 -5.65 0.99
CA SER A 152 8.46 -5.56 1.84
C SER A 152 9.77 -5.45 1.04
N GLU A 153 9.74 -5.70 -0.28
CA GLU A 153 10.92 -5.60 -1.15
C GLU A 153 11.02 -4.23 -1.84
N CYS A 154 10.01 -3.37 -1.70
CA CYS A 154 10.05 -2.01 -2.26
C CYS A 154 11.14 -1.17 -1.59
N SER A 155 11.90 -0.40 -2.38
CA SER A 155 12.94 0.47 -1.82
C SER A 155 12.37 1.55 -0.90
N GLU A 156 11.16 2.03 -1.21
CA GLU A 156 10.39 3.03 -0.48
C GLU A 156 9.92 2.50 0.86
N PHE A 157 9.68 1.19 0.98
CA PHE A 157 9.38 0.55 2.25
C PHE A 157 10.57 0.69 3.22
N PHE A 158 11.79 0.42 2.74
CA PHE A 158 13.00 0.61 3.54
C PHE A 158 13.22 2.07 3.93
N LYS A 159 12.95 3.02 3.02
CA LYS A 159 13.01 4.46 3.32
C LYS A 159 12.02 4.83 4.42
N LEU A 160 10.77 4.34 4.35
CA LEU A 160 9.76 4.57 5.37
C LEU A 160 10.21 4.02 6.73
N LYS A 161 10.70 2.77 6.78
CA LYS A 161 11.23 2.16 8.02
C LYS A 161 12.32 3.03 8.66
N GLN A 162 13.25 3.51 7.85
CA GLN A 162 14.34 4.38 8.32
C GLN A 162 13.82 5.72 8.82
N SER A 163 12.89 6.37 8.11
CA SER A 163 12.40 7.69 8.48
C SER A 163 11.64 7.70 9.81
N ILE A 164 10.98 6.59 10.16
CA ILE A 164 10.20 6.48 11.40
C ILE A 164 10.98 5.86 12.56
N GLY A 165 12.26 5.52 12.34
CA GLY A 165 13.10 4.87 13.36
C GLY A 165 12.59 3.49 13.78
N TYR A 166 11.90 2.77 12.90
CA TYR A 166 11.38 1.43 13.21
C TYR A 166 12.51 0.41 13.13
N ILE A 167 13.01 0.00 14.28
CA ILE A 167 13.99 -1.07 14.44
C ILE A 167 13.21 -2.28 14.96
N SER A 168 13.14 -3.33 14.13
CA SER A 168 12.56 -4.63 14.48
C SER A 168 13.39 -5.34 15.55
#